data_AF-A0AA35R3C1-F1
#
_entry.id   AF-A0AA35R3C1-F1
#
_cell.length_a   1.000
_cell.length_b   1.000
_cell.length_c   1.000
_cell.angle_alpha   90.00
_cell.angle_beta   90.00
_cell.angle_gamma   90.00
#
_symmetry.space_group_name_H-M   'P 1'
#
loop_
_entity.id
_entity.type
_entity.pdbx_description
1 polymer ?
#
loop_
_entity_poly.entity_id
_entity_poly.type
_entity_poly.pdbx_seq_one_letter_code
_entity_poly.pdbx_strand_id
1 'polypeptide(L)'
;MRTTLVIAVAFLATGAVSQNADVTKLCEAQTSCRDCIQASPQCSWCSEFARLHASPGPRCKIRTGQSPLSSDCTLSGLEDPKSRDPQLTQASFNALNQISPLRANIVLRTNDPKSFQLTVRPSNNYPIDLYLLMDLSNSMRDDLEKLKTLGAQLSERI
;
A
#
# COMPACT_ATOMS: atom_id res chain seq x y z
N MET A 1 7.73 -8.33 -56.50
CA MET A 1 6.92 -9.35 -55.79
C MET A 1 7.31 -9.31 -54.32
N ARG A 2 6.46 -8.74 -53.46
CA ARG A 2 6.69 -8.62 -52.01
C ARG A 2 5.89 -9.73 -51.32
N THR A 3 6.55 -10.75 -50.80
CA THR A 3 5.91 -11.82 -50.03
C THR A 3 5.86 -11.39 -48.57
N THR A 4 4.66 -11.11 -48.06
CA THR A 4 4.42 -10.85 -46.63
C THR A 4 4.25 -12.16 -45.87
N LEU A 5 5.13 -12.41 -44.91
CA LEU A 5 5.10 -13.58 -44.02
C LEU A 5 4.10 -13.32 -42.88
N VAL A 6 3.01 -14.10 -42.80
CA VAL A 6 2.03 -14.02 -41.73
C VAL A 6 2.45 -14.97 -40.61
N ILE A 7 2.90 -14.43 -39.47
CA ILE A 7 3.23 -15.22 -38.28
C ILE A 7 1.95 -15.42 -37.46
N ALA A 8 1.42 -16.64 -37.47
CA ALA A 8 0.32 -17.04 -36.60
C ALA A 8 0.84 -17.18 -35.16
N VAL A 9 0.48 -16.23 -34.29
CA VAL A 9 0.75 -16.33 -32.86
C VAL A 9 -0.30 -17.26 -32.24
N ALA A 10 0.10 -18.49 -31.94
CA ALA A 10 -0.72 -19.41 -31.16
C ALA A 10 -0.80 -18.90 -29.72
N PHE A 11 -1.96 -18.35 -29.34
CA PHE A 11 -2.28 -18.08 -27.94
C PHE A 11 -2.48 -19.42 -27.23
N LEU A 12 -1.44 -19.88 -26.53
CA LEU A 12 -1.57 -20.93 -25.51
C LEU A 12 -2.46 -20.37 -24.40
N ALA A 13 -3.69 -20.86 -24.33
CA ALA A 13 -4.60 -20.58 -23.22
C ALA A 13 -3.95 -21.11 -21.94
N THR A 14 -3.35 -20.22 -21.15
CA THR A 14 -3.00 -20.51 -19.77
C THR A 14 -4.31 -20.69 -19.01
N GLY A 15 -4.56 -21.91 -18.53
CA GLY A 15 -5.71 -22.18 -17.67
C GLY A 15 -5.64 -21.29 -16.43
N ALA A 16 -6.72 -20.56 -16.15
CA ALA A 16 -6.85 -19.81 -14.92
C ALA A 16 -6.88 -20.79 -13.73
N VAL A 17 -5.86 -20.74 -12.88
CA VAL A 17 -5.86 -21.44 -11.60
C VAL A 17 -6.93 -20.78 -10.72
N SER A 18 -7.95 -21.55 -10.34
CA SER A 18 -9.04 -21.08 -9.48
C SER A 18 -8.54 -20.95 -8.03
N GLN A 19 -8.12 -19.74 -7.64
CA GLN A 19 -7.54 -19.43 -6.32
C GLN A 19 -8.50 -19.69 -5.14
N ASN A 20 -9.80 -19.87 -5.40
CA ASN A 20 -10.81 -19.98 -4.35
C ASN A 20 -10.80 -21.34 -3.61
N ALA A 21 -10.37 -22.41 -4.27
CA ALA A 21 -10.37 -23.75 -3.66
C ALA A 21 -9.31 -23.89 -2.54
N ASP A 22 -8.21 -23.16 -2.65
CA ASP A 22 -7.10 -23.19 -1.68
C ASP A 22 -7.42 -22.36 -0.43
N VAL A 23 -7.94 -21.14 -0.63
CA VAL A 23 -8.36 -20.24 0.46
C VAL A 23 -9.51 -20.84 1.28
N THR A 24 -10.41 -21.59 0.65
CA THR A 24 -11.51 -22.27 1.36
C THR A 24 -10.96 -23.25 2.40
N LYS A 25 -10.02 -24.11 2.02
CA LYS A 25 -9.38 -25.07 2.96
C LYS A 25 -8.59 -24.36 4.05
N LEU A 26 -7.90 -23.26 3.70
CA LEU A 26 -7.17 -22.44 4.66
C LEU A 26 -8.09 -21.86 5.74
N CYS A 27 -9.25 -21.33 5.36
CA CYS A 27 -10.25 -20.81 6.30
C CYS A 27 -10.80 -21.96 7.16
N GLU A 28 -11.26 -23.05 6.55
CA GLU A 28 -11.93 -24.15 7.27
C GLU A 28 -11.02 -24.89 8.26
N ALA A 29 -9.70 -24.84 8.06
CA ALA A 29 -8.72 -25.38 9.00
C ALA A 29 -8.62 -24.60 10.33
N GLN A 30 -9.12 -23.37 10.40
CA GLN A 30 -8.98 -22.52 11.58
C GLN A 30 -10.03 -22.84 12.65
N THR A 31 -9.58 -22.97 13.91
CA THR A 31 -10.42 -23.37 15.05
C THR A 31 -10.77 -22.23 16.00
N SER A 32 -10.18 -21.04 15.83
CA SER A 32 -10.48 -19.84 16.60
C SER A 32 -10.84 -18.65 15.70
N CYS A 33 -11.64 -17.72 16.24
CA CYS A 33 -12.00 -16.49 15.52
C CYS A 33 -10.76 -15.69 15.12
N ARG A 34 -9.80 -15.53 16.04
CA ARG A 34 -8.57 -14.78 15.78
C ARG A 34 -7.78 -15.36 14.61
N ASP A 35 -7.59 -16.68 14.61
CA ASP A 35 -6.79 -17.35 13.58
C ASP A 35 -7.53 -17.31 12.23
N CYS A 36 -8.86 -17.44 12.24
CA CYS A 36 -9.71 -17.26 11.06
C CYS A 36 -9.55 -15.88 10.41
N ILE A 37 -9.62 -14.81 11.21
CA ILE A 37 -9.50 -13.44 10.68
C ILE A 37 -8.10 -13.14 10.15
N GLN A 38 -7.07 -13.74 10.75
CA GLN A 38 -5.67 -13.58 10.35
C GLN A 38 -5.26 -14.44 9.15
N ALA A 39 -5.93 -15.57 8.92
CA ALA A 39 -5.57 -16.51 7.86
C ALA A 39 -5.70 -15.89 6.46
N SER A 40 -6.80 -15.20 6.18
CA SER A 40 -7.02 -14.53 4.88
C SER A 40 -8.07 -13.41 5.00
N PRO A 41 -7.95 -12.36 4.15
CA PRO A 41 -8.96 -11.30 4.09
C PRO A 41 -10.33 -11.78 3.57
N GLN A 42 -10.37 -12.97 2.96
CA GLN A 42 -11.59 -13.57 2.44
C GLN A 42 -12.31 -14.47 3.45
N CYS A 43 -11.69 -14.82 4.59
CA CYS A 43 -12.36 -15.64 5.61
C CYS A 43 -13.37 -14.82 6.43
N SER A 44 -14.37 -15.47 7.00
CA SER A 44 -15.30 -14.90 7.97
C SER A 44 -15.62 -15.95 9.03
N TRP A 45 -15.83 -15.51 10.27
CA TRP A 45 -16.07 -16.41 11.40
C TRP A 45 -17.53 -16.36 11.87
N CYS A 46 -18.14 -17.52 12.09
CA CYS A 46 -19.48 -17.62 12.66
C CYS A 46 -19.43 -18.10 14.12
N SER A 47 -19.81 -17.24 15.06
CA SER A 47 -19.84 -17.55 16.50
C SER A 47 -21.02 -18.44 16.89
N GLU A 48 -22.16 -18.32 16.19
CA GLU A 48 -23.42 -19.01 16.49
C GLU A 48 -23.63 -20.33 15.72
N PHE A 49 -22.65 -20.77 14.93
CA PHE A 49 -22.77 -21.93 14.06
C PHE A 49 -23.30 -23.20 14.77
N ALA A 50 -22.83 -23.45 16.00
CA ALA A 50 -23.23 -24.61 16.81
C ALA A 50 -24.68 -24.54 17.35
N ARG A 51 -25.34 -23.36 17.29
CA ARG A 51 -26.76 -23.21 17.66
C ARG A 51 -27.70 -23.49 16.49
N LEU A 52 -27.26 -23.24 15.27
CA LEU A 52 -28.08 -23.32 14.07
C LEU A 52 -28.02 -24.69 13.39
N HIS A 53 -26.91 -25.44 13.58
CA HIS A 53 -26.70 -26.73 12.93
C HIS A 53 -26.43 -27.85 13.94
N ALA A 54 -27.11 -28.98 13.75
CA ALA A 54 -26.94 -30.20 14.54
C ALA A 54 -25.62 -30.94 14.21
N SER A 55 -25.00 -30.66 13.07
CA SER A 55 -23.75 -31.28 12.62
C SER A 55 -22.55 -30.34 12.81
N PRO A 56 -21.39 -30.85 13.27
CA PRO A 56 -20.18 -30.05 13.38
C PRO A 56 -19.65 -29.69 11.98
N GLY A 57 -19.64 -28.40 11.67
CA GLY A 57 -19.06 -27.84 10.46
C GLY A 57 -18.05 -26.74 10.82
N PRO A 58 -17.19 -26.33 9.88
CA PRO A 58 -16.20 -25.30 10.13
C PRO A 58 -16.88 -23.95 10.38
N ARG A 59 -16.49 -23.28 11.46
CA ARG A 59 -16.98 -21.94 11.83
C ARG A 59 -16.34 -20.84 10.97
N CYS A 60 -15.13 -21.09 10.48
CA CYS A 60 -14.43 -20.20 9.57
C CYS A 60 -14.68 -20.64 8.13
N LYS A 61 -15.29 -19.77 7.32
CA LYS A 61 -15.59 -20.05 5.91
C LYS A 61 -15.16 -18.88 5.04
N ILE A 62 -14.95 -19.14 3.74
CA ILE A 62 -14.73 -18.07 2.77
C ILE A 62 -16.02 -17.26 2.56
N ARG A 63 -15.90 -15.95 2.37
CA ARG A 63 -17.01 -15.07 2.02
C ARG A 63 -17.42 -15.26 0.56
N THR A 64 -18.64 -15.72 0.33
CA THR A 64 -19.24 -15.85 -1.00
C THR A 64 -20.16 -14.67 -1.31
N GLY A 65 -19.64 -13.65 -2.02
CA GLY A 65 -20.44 -12.51 -2.49
C GLY A 65 -20.83 -11.50 -1.40
N GLN A 66 -21.99 -10.84 -1.56
CA GLN A 66 -22.54 -9.87 -0.60
C GLN A 66 -23.42 -10.50 0.49
N SER A 67 -23.73 -11.79 0.37
CA SER A 67 -24.51 -12.47 1.39
C SER A 67 -23.61 -12.84 2.57
N PRO A 68 -24.07 -12.64 3.82
CA PRO A 68 -23.48 -13.34 4.95
C PRO A 68 -23.58 -14.82 4.61
N LEU A 69 -22.52 -15.58 4.87
CA LEU A 69 -22.45 -17.05 4.80
C LEU A 69 -23.80 -17.71 4.46
N SER A 70 -23.92 -18.21 3.23
CA SER A 70 -24.93 -19.19 2.78
C SER A 70 -25.72 -19.80 3.93
N SER A 71 -27.00 -19.43 4.14
CA SER A 71 -27.99 -20.05 5.06
C SER A 71 -27.61 -20.38 6.52
N ASP A 72 -26.35 -20.22 6.93
CA ASP A 72 -25.74 -21.00 8.01
C ASP A 72 -25.23 -20.12 9.17
N CYS A 73 -25.33 -18.80 9.02
CA CYS A 73 -24.93 -17.85 10.04
C CYS A 73 -25.84 -16.61 10.05
N THR A 74 -26.34 -16.23 11.23
CA THR A 74 -27.03 -14.96 11.42
C THR A 74 -26.06 -13.79 11.28
N LEU A 75 -26.57 -12.61 10.92
CA LEU A 75 -25.77 -11.38 10.91
C LEU A 75 -25.19 -11.05 12.29
N SER A 76 -25.92 -11.35 13.36
CA SER A 76 -25.49 -11.09 14.74
C SER A 76 -24.34 -11.99 15.19
N GLY A 77 -24.23 -13.20 14.63
CA GLY A 77 -23.16 -14.13 14.94
C GLY A 77 -21.94 -14.03 14.01
N LEU A 78 -21.99 -13.18 12.99
CA LEU A 78 -20.95 -13.08 11.95
C LEU A 78 -19.87 -12.08 12.33
N GLU A 79 -18.64 -12.56 12.46
CA GLU A 79 -17.43 -11.77 12.65
C GLU A 79 -16.67 -11.65 11.32
N ASP A 80 -16.68 -10.45 10.75
CA ASP A 80 -16.00 -10.16 9.50
C ASP A 80 -15.47 -8.71 9.46
N PRO A 81 -14.44 -8.37 10.27
CA PRO A 81 -13.84 -7.05 10.25
C PRO A 81 -13.27 -6.76 8.87
N LYS A 82 -13.61 -5.58 8.33
CA LYS A 82 -13.14 -5.10 7.03
C LYS A 82 -12.15 -3.96 7.19
N SER A 83 -11.17 -3.91 6.30
CA SER A 83 -10.34 -2.72 6.15
C SER A 83 -11.20 -1.55 5.70
N ARG A 84 -10.99 -0.40 6.32
CA ARG A 84 -11.63 0.85 5.93
C ARG A 84 -10.73 1.56 4.93
N ASP A 85 -11.32 2.40 4.10
CA ASP A 85 -10.53 3.24 3.22
C ASP A 85 -9.72 4.25 4.05
N PRO A 86 -8.45 4.52 3.69
CA PRO A 86 -7.61 5.47 4.40
C PRO A 86 -8.29 6.84 4.54
N GLN A 87 -8.40 7.34 5.77
CA GLN A 87 -8.87 8.69 6.02
C GLN A 87 -7.69 9.64 5.93
N LEU A 88 -7.68 10.47 4.88
CA LEU A 88 -6.57 11.36 4.56
C LEU A 88 -6.90 12.80 4.93
N THR A 89 -6.03 13.44 5.71
CA THR A 89 -6.06 14.89 5.91
C THR A 89 -5.23 15.55 4.82
N GLN A 90 -5.91 15.97 3.76
CA GLN A 90 -5.29 16.69 2.65
C GLN A 90 -4.81 18.07 3.11
N ALA A 91 -3.72 18.54 2.51
CA ALA A 91 -3.27 19.91 2.67
C ALA A 91 -3.06 20.54 1.30
N SER A 92 -3.34 21.84 1.21
CA SER A 92 -2.97 22.61 0.02
C SER A 92 -1.45 22.77 -0.03
N PHE A 93 -0.90 22.58 -1.23
CA PHE A 93 0.50 22.87 -1.48
C PHE A 93 0.76 24.37 -1.37
N ASN A 94 1.76 24.75 -0.59
CA ASN A 94 2.23 26.12 -0.45
C ASN A 94 3.74 26.12 -0.18
N ALA A 95 4.33 27.30 0.06
CA ALA A 95 5.77 27.42 0.29
C ALA A 95 6.29 26.55 1.45
N LEU A 96 5.46 26.28 2.46
CA LEU A 96 5.79 25.48 3.64
C LEU A 96 5.32 24.01 3.51
N ASN A 97 4.18 23.79 2.85
CA ASN A 97 3.56 22.47 2.71
C ASN A 97 3.91 21.87 1.36
N GLN A 98 4.93 21.01 1.34
CA GLN A 98 5.43 20.32 0.15
C GLN A 98 4.90 18.90 -0.02
N ILE A 99 4.12 18.40 0.95
CA ILE A 99 3.64 17.01 0.98
C ILE A 99 2.15 17.02 1.27
N SER A 100 1.38 16.21 0.53
CA SER A 100 -0.02 15.91 0.83
C SER A 100 -0.31 14.43 0.60
N PRO A 101 -1.07 13.74 1.47
CA PRO A 101 -1.70 14.24 2.71
C PRO A 101 -0.71 14.43 3.86
N LEU A 102 -1.05 15.27 4.84
CA LEU A 102 -0.24 15.48 6.06
C LEU A 102 -0.47 14.39 7.12
N ARG A 103 -1.62 13.73 7.06
CA ARG A 103 -2.00 12.67 8.00
C ARG A 103 -2.84 11.63 7.29
N ALA A 104 -2.60 10.36 7.60
CA ALA A 104 -3.42 9.23 7.17
C ALA A 104 -3.82 8.41 8.41
N ASN A 105 -5.11 8.15 8.58
CA ASN A 105 -5.63 7.19 9.54
C ASN A 105 -6.13 5.96 8.78
N ILE A 106 -5.57 4.79 9.07
CA ILE A 106 -5.82 3.56 8.32
C ILE A 106 -6.23 2.47 9.29
N VAL A 107 -7.39 1.86 9.04
CA VAL A 107 -7.87 0.69 9.76
C VAL A 107 -7.79 -0.49 8.79
N LEU A 108 -6.88 -1.43 9.06
CA LEU A 108 -6.62 -2.59 8.20
C LEU A 108 -7.02 -3.88 8.89
N ARG A 109 -7.51 -4.81 8.08
CA ARG A 109 -7.52 -6.23 8.40
C ARG A 109 -6.17 -6.81 7.99
N THR A 110 -5.70 -7.81 8.74
CA THR A 110 -4.51 -8.60 8.37
C THR A 110 -4.63 -9.13 6.93
N ASN A 111 -3.55 -9.01 6.17
CA ASN A 111 -3.46 -9.46 4.77
C ASN A 111 -4.42 -8.76 3.79
N ASP A 112 -5.01 -7.61 4.17
CA ASP A 112 -5.86 -6.78 3.30
C ASP A 112 -5.21 -5.40 3.07
N PRO A 113 -4.26 -5.27 2.13
CA PRO A 113 -3.54 -4.02 1.91
C PRO A 113 -4.46 -2.94 1.34
N LYS A 114 -4.28 -1.70 1.84
CA LYS A 114 -4.88 -0.49 1.26
C LYS A 114 -3.80 0.46 0.77
N SER A 115 -4.05 1.08 -0.37
CA SER A 115 -3.16 2.08 -0.97
C SER A 115 -3.78 3.46 -0.89
N PHE A 116 -2.93 4.47 -0.72
CA PHE A 116 -3.30 5.87 -0.86
C PHE A 116 -2.18 6.62 -1.57
N GLN A 117 -2.52 7.74 -2.20
CA GLN A 117 -1.55 8.53 -2.94
C GLN A 117 -0.88 9.56 -2.03
N LEU A 118 0.44 9.62 -2.12
CA LEU A 118 1.27 10.65 -1.51
C LEU A 118 1.85 11.50 -2.63
N THR A 119 1.55 12.79 -2.60
CA THR A 119 2.05 13.75 -3.58
C THR A 119 3.06 14.66 -2.91
N VAL A 120 4.24 14.75 -3.52
CA VAL A 120 5.31 15.66 -3.09
C VAL A 120 5.52 16.69 -4.18
N ARG A 121 5.51 17.96 -3.80
CA ARG A 121 5.75 19.08 -4.68
C ARG A 121 6.86 19.95 -4.08
N PRO A 122 8.00 20.12 -4.77
CA PRO A 122 9.01 21.08 -4.38
C PRO A 122 8.42 22.49 -4.29
N SER A 123 8.81 23.23 -3.25
CA SER A 123 8.48 24.65 -3.15
C SER A 123 9.32 25.46 -4.15
N ASN A 124 8.70 26.47 -4.76
CA ASN A 124 9.45 27.49 -5.49
C ASN A 124 10.23 28.35 -4.48
N ASN A 125 11.46 28.72 -4.80
CA ASN A 125 12.32 29.58 -3.96
C ASN A 125 12.49 29.04 -2.52
N TYR A 126 12.76 27.74 -2.38
CA TYR A 126 13.08 27.16 -1.07
C TYR A 126 14.46 27.66 -0.61
N PRO A 127 14.63 28.05 0.66
CA PRO A 127 15.90 28.59 1.16
C PRO A 127 17.01 27.53 1.03
N ILE A 128 18.20 28.00 0.67
CA ILE A 128 19.39 27.18 0.49
C ILE A 128 20.45 27.65 1.48
N ASP A 129 21.02 26.73 2.24
CA ASP A 129 22.20 26.97 3.06
C ASP A 129 23.43 26.43 2.36
N LEU A 130 24.41 27.29 2.08
CA LEU A 130 25.67 26.89 1.47
C LEU A 130 26.82 27.00 2.45
N TYR A 131 27.46 25.85 2.72
CA TYR A 131 28.68 25.78 3.52
C TYR A 131 29.86 25.43 2.63
N LEU A 132 30.80 26.38 2.49
CA LEU A 132 32.04 26.17 1.78
C LEU A 132 33.10 25.66 2.76
N LEU A 133 33.34 24.35 2.75
CA LEU A 133 34.46 23.77 3.48
C LEU A 133 35.68 23.74 2.57
N MET A 134 36.75 24.42 2.99
CA MET A 134 37.92 24.65 2.15
C MET A 134 39.18 24.14 2.84
N ASP A 135 40.04 23.49 2.06
CA ASP A 135 41.39 23.16 2.50
C ASP A 135 42.26 24.43 2.49
N LEU A 136 43.03 24.64 3.56
CA LEU A 136 43.95 25.76 3.74
C LEU A 136 45.43 25.32 3.69
N SER A 137 45.70 24.16 3.07
CA SER A 137 47.04 23.67 2.79
C SER A 137 47.80 24.56 1.79
N ASN A 138 49.12 24.39 1.72
CA ASN A 138 49.99 25.23 0.89
C ASN A 138 49.67 25.15 -0.62
N SER A 139 49.09 24.03 -1.09
CA SER A 139 48.64 23.88 -2.49
C SER A 139 47.41 24.70 -2.84
N MET A 140 46.65 25.20 -1.85
CA MET A 140 45.44 26.01 -2.04
C MET A 140 45.70 27.51 -1.91
N ARG A 141 46.97 27.91 -1.83
CA ARG A 141 47.37 29.29 -1.51
C ARG A 141 46.87 30.31 -2.55
N ASP A 142 46.90 29.98 -3.84
CA ASP A 142 46.40 30.85 -4.90
C ASP A 142 44.87 30.83 -5.04
N ASP A 143 44.23 29.70 -4.72
CA ASP A 143 42.78 29.58 -4.72
C ASP A 143 42.12 30.36 -3.57
N LEU A 144 42.80 30.50 -2.44
CA LEU A 144 42.33 31.35 -1.34
C LEU A 144 42.08 32.80 -1.79
N GLU A 145 42.91 33.34 -2.68
CA GLU A 145 42.72 34.70 -3.20
C GLU A 145 41.44 34.82 -4.07
N LYS A 146 41.08 33.77 -4.81
CA LYS A 146 39.83 33.72 -5.59
C LYS A 146 38.62 33.55 -4.68
N LEU A 147 38.75 32.76 -3.61
CA LEU A 147 37.67 32.47 -2.66
C LEU A 147 37.22 33.70 -1.87
N LYS A 148 38.11 34.69 -1.66
CA LYS A 148 37.76 35.96 -1.00
C LYS A 148 36.62 36.71 -1.69
N THR A 149 36.51 36.62 -3.02
CA THR A 149 35.45 37.30 -3.79
C THR A 149 34.29 36.39 -4.14
N LEU A 150 34.43 35.07 -3.96
CA LEU A 150 33.40 34.09 -4.30
C LEU A 150 32.10 34.32 -3.55
N GLY A 151 32.15 34.72 -2.27
CA GLY A 151 30.94 34.98 -1.47
C GLY A 151 30.03 36.07 -2.08
N ALA A 152 30.63 37.18 -2.52
CA ALA A 152 29.89 38.27 -3.15
C ALA A 152 29.35 37.87 -4.54
N GLN A 153 30.19 37.22 -5.34
CA GLN A 153 29.78 36.74 -6.68
C GLN A 153 28.66 35.71 -6.63
N LEU A 154 28.67 34.87 -5.60
CA LEU A 154 27.66 33.85 -5.43
C LEU A 154 26.34 34.47 -5.00
N SER A 155 26.35 35.37 -4.02
CA SER A 155 25.15 36.08 -3.55
C SER A 155 24.37 36.84 -4.64
N GLU A 156 25.01 37.21 -5.76
CA GLU A 156 24.33 37.85 -6.90
C GLU A 156 23.60 36.86 -7.82
N ARG A 157 23.92 35.56 -7.71
CA ARG A 157 23.47 34.51 -8.63
C ARG A 157 22.55 33.46 -8.00
N ILE A 158 22.42 33.44 -6.68
CA ILE A 158 21.51 32.58 -5.89
C ILE A 158 20.41 33.41 -5.25
#